data_AF-L0H2Q6-F1
#
_entry.id   AF-L0H2Q6-F1
#
_cell.length_a   1.000
_cell.length_b   1.000
_cell.length_c   1.000
_cell.angle_alpha   90.00
_cell.angle_beta   90.00
_cell.angle_gamma   90.00
#
_symmetry.space_group_name_H-M   'P 1'
#
loop_
_entity.id
_entity.type
_entity.pdbx_description
1 polymer ?
#
loop_
_entity_poly.entity_id
_entity_poly.type
_entity_poly.pdbx_seq_one_letter_code
_entity_poly.pdbx_strand_id
1 'polypeptide(L)' 'MEVLGYLLLAAAAALWLVAAIIGLIDAFPIGVVGLIALLGIGLLFLKVLRERRRNREDDHYSMHIDK' A
#
# COMPACT_ATOMS: atom_id res chain seq x y z
N MET A 1 -12.45 13.01 17.08
CA MET A 1 -12.80 11.56 17.16
C MET A 1 -12.32 10.78 15.92
N GLU A 2 -12.40 11.35 14.71
CA GLU A 2 -12.03 10.66 13.45
C GLU A 2 -10.53 10.33 13.35
N VAL A 3 -9.65 11.29 13.67
CA VAL A 3 -8.18 11.11 13.59
C VAL A 3 -7.69 9.97 14.50
N LEU A 4 -8.23 9.87 15.72
CA LEU A 4 -7.88 8.80 16.66
C LEU A 4 -8.34 7.43 16.11
N GLY A 5 -9.52 7.38 15.50
CA GLY A 5 -10.02 6.18 14.83
C GLY A 5 -9.13 5.74 13.66
N TYR A 6 -8.72 6.68 12.80
CA TYR A 6 -7.80 6.37 11.70
C TYR A 6 -6.43 5.90 12.20
N LEU A 7 -5.92 6.48 13.28
CA LEU A 7 -4.64 6.11 13.86
C LEU A 7 -4.67 4.69 14.45
N LEU A 8 -5.74 4.35 15.17
CA LEU A 8 -5.97 2.98 15.67
C LEU A 8 -6.15 1.98 14.53
N LEU A 9 -6.90 2.35 13.48
CA LEU A 9 -7.12 1.49 12.33
C LEU A 9 -5.79 1.23 11.58
N ALA A 10 -4.96 2.26 11.41
CA ALA A 10 -3.65 2.13 10.80
C ALA A 10 -2.73 1.22 11.62
N ALA A 11 -2.72 1.36 12.95
CA ALA A 11 -1.94 0.50 13.84
C ALA A 11 -2.42 -0.96 13.79
N ALA A 12 -3.74 -1.19 13.83
CA ALA A 12 -4.31 -2.53 13.72
C ALA A 12 -3.99 -3.19 12.38
N ALA A 13 -4.10 -2.44 11.27
CA ALA A 13 -3.74 -2.94 9.95
C ALA A 13 -2.25 -3.30 9.85
N ALA A 14 -1.36 -2.47 10.43
CA ALA A 14 0.07 -2.75 10.46
C ALA A 14 0.39 -4.01 11.27
N LEU A 15 -0.19 -4.15 12.47
CA LEU A 15 -0.03 -5.34 13.31
C LEU A 15 -0.56 -6.61 12.61
N TRP A 16 -1.71 -6.51 11.96
CA TRP A 16 -2.29 -7.62 11.20
C TRP A 16 -1.38 -8.03 10.04
N LEU A 17 -0.82 -7.08 9.29
CA LEU A 17 0.12 -7.38 8.20
C LEU A 17 1.39 -8.08 8.72
N VAL A 18 1.94 -7.64 9.84
CA VAL A 18 3.11 -8.29 10.46
C VAL A 18 2.77 -9.71 10.88
N ALA A 19 1.64 -9.92 11.56
CA ALA A 19 1.19 -11.26 11.96
C ALA A 19 0.95 -12.17 10.75
N ALA A 20 0.37 -11.65 9.67
CA ALA A 20 0.16 -12.39 8.43
C ALA A 20 1.50 -12.81 7.79
N ILE A 21 2.51 -11.95 7.77
CA ILE A 21 3.84 -12.28 7.26
C ILE A 21 4.48 -13.38 8.11
N ILE A 22 4.43 -13.27 9.44
CA ILE A 22 4.95 -14.31 10.35
C ILE A 22 4.25 -15.64 10.09
N GLY A 23 2.92 -15.65 10.03
CA GLY A 23 2.14 -16.87 9.76
C GLY A 23 2.46 -17.50 8.40
N LEU A 24 2.74 -16.68 7.37
CA LEU A 24 3.18 -17.18 6.07
C LEU A 24 4.60 -17.77 6.10
N ILE A 25 5.50 -17.21 6.91
CA ILE A 25 6.85 -17.76 7.11
C ILE A 25 6.76 -19.10 7.84
N ASP A 26 5.95 -19.18 8.90
CA ASP A 26 5.75 -20.41 9.68
C ASP A 26 5.09 -21.53 8.85
N ALA A 27 4.27 -21.16 7.86
CA ALA A 27 3.63 -22.10 6.93
C ALA A 27 4.55 -22.59 5.78
N PHE A 28 5.87 -22.47 5.92
CA PHE A 28 6.82 -22.95 4.93
C PHE A 28 6.66 -24.47 4.68
N PRO A 29 6.71 -24.96 3.42
CA PRO A 29 7.03 -24.22 2.18
C PRO A 29 5.83 -23.57 1.49
N ILE A 30 4.60 -23.91 1.86
CA ILE A 30 3.38 -23.46 1.16
C ILE A 30 3.22 -21.94 1.26
N GLY A 31 3.59 -21.35 2.39
CA GLY A 31 3.49 -19.90 2.63
C GLY A 31 4.34 -19.03 1.70
N VAL A 32 5.33 -19.61 1.00
CA VAL A 32 6.11 -18.89 -0.03
C VAL A 32 5.21 -18.32 -1.13
N VAL A 33 4.18 -19.07 -1.54
CA VAL A 33 3.22 -18.60 -2.55
C VAL A 33 2.49 -17.34 -2.05
N GLY A 34 2.10 -17.34 -0.77
CA GLY A 34 1.47 -16.18 -0.14
C GLY A 34 2.40 -14.98 -0.04
N LEU A 35 3.68 -15.18 0.29
CA LEU A 35 4.68 -14.11 0.34
C LEU A 35 4.91 -13.49 -1.05
N ILE A 36 4.99 -14.30 -2.10
CA ILE A 36 5.12 -13.80 -3.48
C ILE A 36 3.88 -12.99 -3.88
N ALA A 37 2.68 -13.50 -3.55
CA ALA A 37 1.44 -12.78 -3.82
C ALA A 37 1.38 -11.43 -3.07
N LEU A 38 1.75 -11.42 -1.78
CA LEU A 38 1.79 -10.21 -0.96
C LEU A 38 2.78 -9.17 -1.53
N LEU A 39 3.96 -9.61 -1.96
CA LEU A 39 4.95 -8.75 -2.63
C LEU A 39 4.41 -8.18 -3.95
N GLY A 40 3.80 -9.01 -4.79
CA GLY A 40 3.21 -8.58 -6.05
C GLY A 40 2.14 -7.49 -5.85
N ILE A 41 1.22 -7.71 -4.90
CA ILE A 41 0.19 -6.74 -4.55
C ILE A 41 0.81 -5.46 -3.98
N GLY A 42 1.81 -5.58 -3.09
CA GLY A 42 2.51 -4.43 -2.52
C GLY A 42 3.18 -3.55 -3.57
N LEU A 43 3.85 -4.16 -4.55
CA LEU A 43 4.47 -3.44 -5.67
C LEU A 43 3.43 -2.74 -6.54
N LEU A 44 2.31 -3.41 -6.86
CA LEU A 44 1.22 -2.80 -7.63
C LEU A 44 0.59 -1.63 -6.87
N PHE A 45 0.38 -1.76 -5.56
CA PHE A 45 -0.14 -0.70 -4.72
C PHE A 45 0.79 0.52 -4.72
N LEU A 46 2.11 0.30 -4.54
CA LEU A 46 3.11 1.37 -4.60
C LEU A 46 3.15 2.04 -5.97
N LYS A 47 3.02 1.27 -7.07
CA LYS A 47 2.92 1.82 -8.43
C LYS A 47 1.74 2.78 -8.54
N VAL A 48 0.55 2.37 -8.11
CA VAL A 48 -0.66 3.20 -8.16
C VAL A 48 -0.51 4.45 -7.30
N LEU A 49 0.06 4.34 -6.10
CA LEU A 49 0.33 5.51 -5.25
C LEU A 49 1.29 6.50 -5.92
N ARG A 50 2.37 6.01 -6.52
CA ARG A 50 3.36 6.84 -7.23
C ARG A 50 2.71 7.55 -8.43
N GLU A 51 1.94 6.82 -9.21
CA GLU A 51 1.26 7.35 -10.39
C GLU A 51 0.20 8.39 -10.02
N ARG A 52 -0.53 8.17 -8.91
CA ARG A 52 -1.48 9.15 -8.40
C ARG A 52 -0.82 10.43 -7.86
N ARG A 53 0.40 10.34 -7.29
CA ARG A 53 1.17 11.54 -6.93
C ARG A 53 1.63 12.30 -8.17
N ARG A 54 2.17 11.61 -9.18
CA ARG A 54 2.64 12.23 -10.43
C ARG A 54 1.53 12.92 -11.21
N ASN A 55 0.37 12.28 -11.37
CA ASN A 55 -0.76 12.89 -12.09
C ASN A 55 -1.24 14.19 -11.43
N ARG A 56 -1.15 14.29 -10.09
CA ARG A 56 -1.49 15.53 -9.37
C ARG A 56 -0.50 16.67 -9.67
N GLU A 57 0.76 16.34 -9.94
CA GLU A 57 1.80 17.30 -10.34
C GLU A 57 1.61 17.73 -11.81
N ASP A 58 1.34 16.79 -12.72
CA ASP A 58 1.15 17.09 -14.14
C ASP A 58 -0.14 17.89 -14.43
N ASP A 59 -1.25 17.61 -13.73
CA ASP A 59 -2.51 18.37 -13.84
C ASP A 59 -2.38 19.82 -13.32
N HIS A 60 -1.42 20.09 -12.44
CA HIS A 60 -1.18 21.45 -11.94
C HIS A 60 -0.55 22.35 -13.02
N TYR A 61 0.31 21.80 -13.88
CA TYR A 61 0.99 22.55 -14.93
C TYR A 61 0.19 22.64 -16.24
N SER A 62 -0.72 21.70 -16.50
CA SER A 62 -1.58 21.73 -17.70
C SER A 62 -2.66 22.82 -17.65
N MET A 63 -2.99 23.36 -16.47
CA MET A 63 -3.96 24.44 -16.29
C MET A 63 -3.38 25.86 -16.43
N HIS A 64 -2.08 26.01 -16.72
CA HIS A 64 -1.40 27.31 -16.88
C HIS A 64 -0.73 27.50 -18.25
N ILE A 65 -1.05 26.64 -19.22
CA ILE A 65 -0.65 26.86 -20.61
C ILE A 65 -1.76 27.69 -21.25
N ASP A 66 -1.57 29.01 -21.25
CA ASP A 66 -2.37 29.99 -21.97
C ASP A 66 -2.60 29.53 -23.42
N LYS A 67 -3.83 29.69 -23.89
CA LYS A 67 -4.24 29.54 -25.28
C LYS A 67 -4.50 30.92 -25.88
#